data_AF-A0A1M7Y6W6-F1
#
_entry.id   AF-A0A1M7Y6W6-F1
#
_cell.length_a   1.000
_cell.length_b   1.000
_cell.length_c   1.000
_cell.angle_alpha   90.00
_cell.angle_beta   90.00
_cell.angle_gamma   90.00
#
_symmetry.space_group_name_H-M   'P 1'
#
loop_
_entity.id
_entity.type
_entity.pdbx_description
1 polymer ?
#
loop_
_entity_poly.entity_id
_entity_poly.type
_entity_poly.pdbx_seq_one_letter_code
_entity_poly.pdbx_strand_id
1 'polypeptide(L)'
;MNMKRLRQLVLFSLAVLLLPGWLQAADFITGQSFSGDNEITVTFAGPANTEVAGDITKYTIYEEADPDIRLALASAKVADDAKSVALTFADPLNTTQTHVVSIAGLTGEAITTFTVAKPYFGYLLSIMISALLIQNFVFTKYLGLCVFFGTSKKKSTAKGMGVVFTLVMVISAAMSWFFFQFILVPYNLGFLQIVVFIGLVSLTVQAVDTILRKVNPVLFNSFGVYLVLVIANCIVIAVPLILANNNYNFLETMMLALGAGGGFLLALYLMSSVAERLELAKIPPSFKGLPMAFIVAGQFAMAFLGFSGLQLF
;
A
#
# COMPACT_ATOMS: atom_id res chain seq x y z
N MET A 1 -11.13 30.58 -7.37
CA MET A 1 -9.84 30.40 -6.68
C MET A 1 -8.77 30.13 -7.72
N ASN A 2 -7.75 30.99 -7.83
CA ASN A 2 -6.80 30.99 -8.96
C ASN A 2 -5.96 29.71 -9.02
N MET A 3 -5.92 29.05 -10.18
CA MET A 3 -5.28 27.75 -10.43
C MET A 3 -3.78 27.72 -10.08
N LYS A 4 -3.10 28.88 -10.14
CA LYS A 4 -1.71 29.05 -9.67
C LYS A 4 -1.56 28.94 -8.15
N ARG A 5 -2.50 29.47 -7.37
CA ARG A 5 -2.47 29.38 -5.90
C ARG A 5 -2.79 27.97 -5.40
N LEU A 6 -3.68 27.24 -6.08
CA LEU A 6 -3.96 25.84 -5.78
C LEU A 6 -2.73 24.95 -6.03
N ARG A 7 -2.03 25.16 -7.15
CA ARG A 7 -0.79 24.43 -7.46
C ARG A 7 0.34 24.76 -6.49
N GLN A 8 0.46 26.01 -6.04
CA GLN A 8 1.42 26.42 -5.01
C GLN A 8 1.09 25.82 -3.65
N LEU A 9 -0.19 25.77 -3.26
CA LEU A 9 -0.62 25.12 -2.01
C LEU A 9 -0.37 23.61 -2.04
N VAL A 10 -0.63 22.94 -3.17
CA VAL A 10 -0.34 21.50 -3.34
C VAL A 10 1.16 21.22 -3.31
N LEU A 11 1.99 22.05 -3.94
CA LEU A 11 3.46 21.94 -3.89
C LEU A 11 4.00 22.22 -2.48
N PHE A 12 3.42 23.17 -1.76
CA PHE A 12 3.82 23.49 -0.38
C PHE A 12 3.39 22.39 0.60
N SER A 13 2.20 21.81 0.44
CA SER A 13 1.78 20.63 1.21
C SER A 13 2.63 19.40 0.89
N LEU A 14 3.04 19.20 -0.38
CA LEU A 14 3.97 18.13 -0.75
C LEU A 14 5.36 18.35 -0.12
N ALA A 15 5.85 19.59 -0.09
CA ALA A 15 7.13 19.92 0.52
C ALA A 15 7.12 19.77 2.06
N VAL A 16 6.01 20.12 2.72
CA VAL A 16 5.84 19.92 4.17
C VAL A 16 5.65 18.45 4.54
N LEU A 17 5.04 17.64 3.66
CA LEU A 17 4.97 16.18 3.81
C LEU A 17 6.31 15.47 3.58
N LEU A 18 7.25 16.10 2.85
CA LEU A 18 8.60 15.55 2.58
C LEU A 18 9.67 16.03 3.57
N LEU A 19 9.37 17.04 4.39
CA LEU A 19 10.27 17.61 5.39
C LEU A 19 10.66 16.67 6.56
N PRO A 20 9.91 15.62 6.95
CA PRO A 20 10.37 14.71 8.00
C PRO A 20 11.51 13.78 7.54
N GLY A 21 11.75 13.65 6.23
CA GLY A 21 12.75 12.71 5.69
C GLY A 21 14.18 13.25 5.61
N TRP A 22 14.42 14.51 5.98
CA TRP A 22 15.72 15.19 5.83
C TRP A 22 16.35 15.61 7.16
N LEU A 23 15.71 15.28 8.29
CA LEU A 23 16.23 15.58 9.62
C LEU A 23 16.36 14.30 10.45
N GLN A 24 17.23 13.38 10.03
CA GLN A 24 17.79 12.39 10.95
C GLN A 24 19.30 12.62 11.05
N ALA A 25 19.72 12.82 12.28
CA ALA A 25 21.08 13.13 12.70
C ALA A 25 22.06 12.04 12.23
N ALA A 26 23.31 12.45 12.04
CA ALA A 26 24.42 11.57 11.71
C ALA A 26 24.67 10.57 12.87
N ASP A 27 23.98 9.44 12.83
CA ASP A 27 24.36 8.26 13.62
C ASP A 27 25.55 7.56 12.97
N PHE A 28 26.38 6.95 13.80
CA PHE A 28 27.66 6.29 13.45
C PHE A 28 27.55 5.14 12.42
N ILE A 29 26.33 4.84 11.97
CA ILE A 29 25.98 3.77 11.04
C ILE A 29 25.55 4.40 9.73
N THR A 30 26.42 4.34 8.73
CA THR A 30 26.27 5.04 7.45
C THR A 30 25.41 4.29 6.43
N GLY A 31 25.16 3.00 6.64
CA GLY A 31 24.33 2.20 5.75
C GLY A 31 24.01 0.82 6.31
N GLN A 32 22.78 0.38 6.09
CA GLN A 32 22.30 -0.94 6.50
C GLN A 32 21.50 -1.53 5.34
N SER A 33 21.82 -2.74 4.92
CA SER A 33 21.16 -3.39 3.79
C SER A 33 20.96 -4.86 4.04
N PHE A 34 19.79 -5.37 3.66
CA PHE A 34 19.59 -6.81 3.50
C PHE A 34 20.39 -7.29 2.29
N SER A 35 21.28 -8.25 2.50
CA SER A 35 21.99 -8.99 1.47
C SER A 35 21.35 -10.38 1.40
N GLY A 36 20.41 -10.59 0.48
CA GLY A 36 19.69 -11.87 0.36
C GLY A 36 18.68 -12.16 1.48
N ASP A 37 18.19 -13.41 1.52
CA ASP A 37 17.08 -13.85 2.38
C ASP A 37 17.49 -14.08 3.85
N ASN A 38 18.80 -14.19 4.12
CA ASN A 38 19.35 -14.62 5.42
C ASN A 38 20.49 -13.72 5.93
N GLU A 39 20.78 -12.58 5.32
CA GLU A 39 21.94 -11.77 5.71
C GLU A 39 21.65 -10.27 5.78
N ILE A 40 22.12 -9.64 6.87
CA ILE A 40 22.07 -8.19 7.09
C ILE A 40 23.51 -7.69 7.07
N THR A 41 23.82 -6.78 6.15
CA THR A 41 25.10 -6.07 6.10
C THR A 41 24.97 -4.71 6.76
N VAL A 42 25.79 -4.46 7.77
CA VAL A 42 25.87 -3.19 8.50
C VAL A 42 27.18 -2.51 8.15
N THR A 43 27.13 -1.25 7.72
CA THR A 43 28.32 -0.45 7.38
C THR A 43 28.49 0.68 8.41
N PHE A 44 29.66 0.73 9.04
CA PHE A 44 30.01 1.70 10.07
C PHE A 44 30.82 2.87 9.49
N ALA A 45 30.67 4.06 10.09
CA ALA A 45 31.38 5.27 9.69
C ALA A 45 32.89 5.26 10.04
N GLY A 46 33.32 4.36 10.93
CA GLY A 46 34.71 4.19 11.37
C GLY A 46 35.05 2.72 11.64
N PRO A 47 36.33 2.39 11.88
CA PRO A 47 36.76 1.00 12.13
C PRO A 47 36.15 0.48 13.43
N ALA A 48 35.31 -0.55 13.32
CA ALA A 48 34.68 -1.22 14.46
C ALA A 48 35.69 -2.18 15.13
N ASN A 49 35.61 -2.32 16.46
CA ASN A 49 36.45 -3.26 17.19
C ASN A 49 36.12 -4.71 16.80
N THR A 50 37.07 -5.39 16.14
CA THR A 50 36.93 -6.72 15.54
C THR A 50 36.57 -7.81 16.55
N GLU A 51 36.93 -7.65 17.82
CA GLU A 51 36.62 -8.61 18.89
C GLU A 51 35.18 -8.52 19.42
N VAL A 52 34.55 -7.34 19.32
CA VAL A 52 33.17 -7.12 19.76
C VAL A 52 32.20 -7.36 18.62
N ALA A 53 32.60 -7.01 17.39
CA ALA A 53 31.79 -7.17 16.19
C ALA A 53 31.60 -8.64 15.76
N GLY A 54 32.51 -9.54 16.12
CA GLY A 54 32.42 -10.99 15.81
C GLY A 54 31.72 -11.84 16.86
N ASP A 55 31.35 -11.27 18.02
CA ASP A 55 30.75 -12.03 19.12
C ASP A 55 29.22 -12.07 19.01
N ILE A 56 28.71 -13.26 18.64
CA ILE A 56 27.29 -13.54 18.43
C ILE A 56 26.45 -13.23 19.68
N THR A 57 27.04 -13.33 20.88
CA THR A 57 26.33 -13.16 22.15
C THR A 57 25.97 -11.70 22.49
N LYS A 58 26.59 -10.73 21.80
CA LYS A 58 26.40 -9.29 22.04
C LYS A 58 25.37 -8.64 21.12
N TYR A 59 24.85 -9.40 20.16
CA TYR A 59 23.79 -8.98 19.26
C TYR A 59 22.45 -9.46 19.80
N THR A 60 21.53 -8.52 20.02
CA THR A 60 20.12 -8.81 20.24
C THR A 60 19.34 -8.30 19.06
N ILE A 61 18.69 -9.20 18.32
CA ILE A 61 17.93 -8.88 17.11
C ILE A 61 16.50 -9.37 17.29
N TYR A 62 15.57 -8.47 17.07
CA TYR A 62 14.13 -8.74 17.15
C TYR A 62 13.39 -7.99 16.04
N GLU A 63 12.23 -8.51 15.66
CA GLU A 63 11.29 -7.80 14.79
C GLU A 63 10.57 -6.72 15.61
N GLU A 64 10.38 -5.52 15.05
CA GLU A 64 9.73 -4.41 15.77
C GLU A 64 8.30 -4.75 16.24
N ALA A 65 7.58 -5.60 15.49
CA ALA A 65 6.25 -6.05 15.86
C ALA A 65 6.24 -7.08 17.00
N ASP A 66 7.33 -7.84 17.17
CA ASP A 66 7.46 -8.95 18.12
C ASP A 66 8.78 -8.85 18.92
N PRO A 67 8.88 -7.90 19.89
CA PRO A 67 10.11 -7.66 20.66
C PRO A 67 10.53 -8.84 21.56
N ASP A 68 9.61 -9.79 21.79
CA ASP A 68 9.84 -10.96 22.63
C ASP A 68 10.51 -12.13 21.86
N ILE A 69 10.48 -12.12 20.53
CA ILE A 69 11.06 -13.18 19.69
C ILE A 69 12.46 -12.77 19.25
N ARG A 70 13.47 -13.44 19.81
CA ARG A 70 14.88 -13.21 19.47
C ARG A 70 15.29 -14.07 18.29
N LEU A 71 15.78 -13.44 17.22
CA LEU A 71 16.30 -14.14 16.04
C LEU A 71 17.71 -14.66 16.30
N ALA A 72 17.93 -15.94 16.05
CA ALA A 72 19.23 -16.58 16.24
C ALA A 72 20.18 -16.28 15.05
N LEU A 73 21.34 -15.71 15.37
CA LEU A 73 22.42 -15.47 14.41
C LEU A 73 23.25 -16.74 14.21
N ALA A 74 23.51 -17.10 12.95
CA ALA A 74 24.37 -18.21 12.56
C ALA A 74 25.85 -17.80 12.49
N SER A 75 26.15 -16.58 12.02
CA SER A 75 27.53 -16.04 12.04
C SER A 75 27.55 -14.52 11.89
N ALA A 76 28.50 -13.86 12.56
CA ALA A 76 28.84 -12.45 12.33
C ALA A 76 30.24 -12.39 11.69
N LYS A 77 30.32 -12.10 10.39
CA LYS A 77 31.60 -11.96 9.68
C LYS A 77 31.94 -10.49 9.51
N VAL A 78 33.05 -10.07 10.07
CA VAL A 78 33.63 -8.74 9.85
C VAL A 78 34.43 -8.78 8.55
N ALA A 79 34.17 -7.87 7.62
CA ALA A 79 34.95 -7.76 6.39
C ALA A 79 36.37 -7.24 6.71
N ASP A 80 37.35 -7.60 5.87
CA ASP A 80 38.78 -7.26 6.04
C ASP A 80 39.07 -5.75 6.18
N ASP A 81 38.11 -4.90 5.81
CA ASP A 81 38.20 -3.43 5.90
C ASP A 81 37.75 -2.86 7.27
N ALA A 82 37.38 -3.71 8.24
CA ALA A 82 36.90 -3.39 9.60
C ALA A 82 35.71 -2.40 9.67
N LYS A 83 35.04 -2.15 8.55
CA LYS A 83 33.97 -1.15 8.38
C LYS A 83 32.62 -1.77 8.05
N SER A 84 32.56 -3.06 7.72
CA SER A 84 31.30 -3.75 7.46
C SER A 84 31.21 -5.09 8.18
N VAL A 85 30.04 -5.37 8.74
CA VAL A 85 29.72 -6.64 9.40
C VAL A 85 28.54 -7.27 8.67
N ALA A 86 28.74 -8.49 8.20
CA ALA A 86 27.71 -9.34 7.65
C ALA A 86 27.17 -10.27 8.74
N LEU A 87 25.91 -10.07 9.11
CA LEU A 87 25.16 -10.88 10.06
C LEU A 87 24.33 -11.90 9.30
N THR A 88 24.69 -13.17 9.38
CA THR A 88 23.95 -14.28 8.78
C THR A 88 23.03 -14.93 9.81
N PHE A 89 21.77 -15.16 9.44
CA PHE A 89 20.74 -15.73 10.30
C PHE A 89 20.48 -17.21 10.00
N ALA A 90 20.10 -17.96 11.03
CA ALA A 90 19.83 -19.40 10.92
C ALA A 90 18.51 -19.69 10.18
N ASP A 91 17.52 -18.82 10.33
CA ASP A 91 16.21 -18.89 9.69
C ASP A 91 16.07 -17.76 8.65
N PRO A 92 15.26 -17.94 7.58
CA PRO A 92 14.99 -16.90 6.60
C PRO A 92 14.31 -15.69 7.26
N LEU A 93 14.83 -14.48 7.02
CA LEU A 93 14.31 -13.26 7.63
C LEU A 93 12.99 -12.84 6.97
N ASN A 94 12.07 -12.32 7.79
CA ASN A 94 10.89 -11.66 7.27
C ASN A 94 11.25 -10.26 6.76
N THR A 95 11.69 -10.18 5.52
CA THR A 95 12.12 -8.92 4.89
C THR A 95 11.01 -7.86 4.73
N THR A 96 9.78 -8.16 5.19
CA THR A 96 8.62 -7.23 5.23
C THR A 96 8.58 -6.42 6.53
N GLN A 97 9.22 -6.92 7.59
CA GLN A 97 9.19 -6.31 8.91
C GLN A 97 10.51 -5.58 9.22
N THR A 98 10.38 -4.51 9.99
CA THR A 98 11.52 -3.77 10.50
C THR A 98 12.27 -4.61 11.53
N HIS A 99 13.58 -4.77 11.33
CA HIS A 99 14.42 -5.49 12.27
C HIS A 99 15.21 -4.50 13.12
N VAL A 100 15.12 -4.63 14.44
CA VAL A 100 15.90 -3.84 15.38
C VAL A 100 17.10 -4.67 15.81
N VAL A 101 18.29 -4.17 15.50
CA VAL A 101 19.56 -4.79 15.88
C VAL A 101 20.16 -3.94 16.99
N SER A 102 20.29 -4.51 18.18
CA SER A 102 20.96 -3.89 19.32
C SER A 102 22.31 -4.57 19.53
N ILE A 103 23.39 -3.78 19.51
CA ILE A 103 24.74 -4.26 19.82
C ILE A 103 25.21 -3.61 21.11
N ALA A 104 25.64 -4.42 22.07
CA ALA A 104 26.26 -3.93 23.30
C ALA A 104 27.78 -3.75 23.11
N GLY A 105 28.30 -2.56 23.42
CA GLY A 105 29.74 -2.33 23.63
C GLY A 105 30.57 -1.94 22.40
N LEU A 106 29.96 -1.44 21.33
CA LEU A 106 30.69 -1.02 20.12
C LEU A 106 31.60 0.21 20.35
N THR A 107 31.22 1.11 21.27
CA THR A 107 31.94 2.37 21.58
C THR A 107 31.95 2.68 23.09
N GLY A 108 32.29 1.71 23.93
CA GLY A 108 32.52 1.95 25.37
C GLY A 108 31.24 2.30 26.16
N GLU A 109 30.44 1.26 26.44
CA GLU A 109 29.32 1.21 27.40
C GLU A 109 27.89 1.59 26.95
N ALA A 110 27.64 2.12 25.74
CA ALA A 110 26.27 2.30 25.25
C ALA A 110 25.79 1.13 24.36
N ILE A 111 24.55 0.68 24.55
CA ILE A 111 23.85 -0.20 23.59
C ILE A 111 23.50 0.68 22.38
N THR A 112 24.13 0.40 21.24
CA THR A 112 23.77 1.05 19.97
C THR A 112 22.68 0.22 19.32
N THR A 113 21.45 0.74 19.36
CA THR A 113 20.30 0.16 18.67
C THR A 113 20.17 0.81 17.30
N PHE A 114 20.10 -0.01 16.25
CA PHE A 114 19.87 0.47 14.90
C PHE A 114 18.80 -0.36 14.19
N THR A 115 18.08 0.33 13.33
CA THR A 115 16.90 -0.19 12.67
C THR A 115 17.18 -0.42 11.20
N VAL A 116 17.18 -1.69 10.78
CA VAL A 116 17.42 -2.08 9.40
C VAL A 116 16.07 -2.16 8.69
N ALA A 117 15.83 -1.25 7.75
CA ALA A 117 14.64 -1.24 6.89
C ALA A 117 15.05 -1.27 5.41
N LYS A 118 14.25 -1.95 4.57
CA LYS A 118 14.38 -1.88 3.10
C LYS A 118 14.31 -0.41 2.62
N PRO A 119 14.91 -0.06 1.46
CA PRO A 119 14.76 1.27 0.90
C PRO A 119 13.27 1.62 0.78
N TYR A 120 12.83 2.60 1.58
CA TYR A 120 11.44 2.92 1.86
C TYR A 120 10.61 3.13 0.57
N PHE A 121 11.24 3.67 -0.48
CA PHE A 121 10.59 3.85 -1.77
C PHE A 121 10.26 2.55 -2.50
N GLY A 122 11.14 1.54 -2.44
CA GLY A 122 10.92 0.23 -3.06
C GLY A 122 9.77 -0.53 -2.39
N TYR A 123 9.69 -0.41 -1.07
CA TYR A 123 8.60 -0.96 -0.25
C TYR A 123 7.24 -0.28 -0.54
N LEU A 124 7.21 1.06 -0.63
CA LEU A 124 6.00 1.80 -1.03
C LEU A 124 5.51 1.39 -2.42
N LEU A 125 6.43 1.22 -3.37
CA LEU A 125 6.12 0.79 -4.73
C LEU A 125 5.67 -0.68 -4.78
N SER A 126 6.23 -1.56 -3.95
CA SER A 126 5.79 -2.94 -3.85
C SER A 126 4.36 -3.03 -3.32
N ILE A 127 3.97 -2.22 -2.32
CA ILE A 127 2.59 -2.12 -1.84
C ILE A 127 1.66 -1.68 -2.96
N MET A 128 2.03 -0.64 -3.72
CA MET A 128 1.22 -0.13 -4.81
C MET A 128 1.02 -1.18 -5.91
N ILE A 129 2.09 -1.83 -6.38
CA ILE A 129 2.02 -2.84 -7.43
C ILE A 129 1.29 -4.09 -6.94
N SER A 130 1.52 -4.47 -5.68
CA SER A 130 0.84 -5.59 -5.05
C SER A 130 -0.67 -5.36 -5.01
N ALA A 131 -1.13 -4.19 -4.56
CA ALA A 131 -2.56 -3.85 -4.54
C ALA A 131 -3.17 -3.70 -5.95
N LEU A 132 -2.37 -3.28 -6.94
CA LEU A 132 -2.83 -3.06 -8.30
C LEU A 132 -2.99 -4.38 -9.09
N LEU A 133 -2.01 -5.29 -8.97
CA LEU A 133 -1.92 -6.52 -9.78
C LEU A 133 -2.08 -7.81 -8.96
N ILE A 134 -1.27 -7.98 -7.92
CA ILE A 134 -1.14 -9.26 -7.19
C ILE A 134 -2.42 -9.54 -6.38
N GLN A 135 -2.72 -8.63 -5.46
CA GLN A 135 -3.90 -8.66 -4.60
C GLN A 135 -4.99 -7.75 -5.16
N ASN A 136 -5.27 -7.88 -6.46
CA ASN A 136 -6.30 -7.07 -7.09
C ASN A 136 -7.66 -7.27 -6.41
N PHE A 137 -8.25 -6.18 -5.95
CA PHE A 137 -9.51 -6.20 -5.18
C PHE A 137 -10.69 -6.75 -5.99
N VAL A 138 -10.70 -6.59 -7.31
CA VAL A 138 -11.81 -7.01 -8.18
C VAL A 138 -11.68 -8.48 -8.56
N PHE A 139 -10.51 -8.89 -9.05
CA PHE A 139 -10.32 -10.23 -9.64
C PHE A 139 -9.86 -11.27 -8.63
N THR A 140 -9.05 -10.90 -7.63
CA THR A 140 -8.50 -11.83 -6.64
C THR A 140 -9.38 -11.91 -5.40
N LYS A 141 -9.90 -10.77 -4.94
CA LYS A 141 -10.72 -10.69 -3.71
C LYS A 141 -12.22 -10.60 -3.98
N TYR A 142 -12.66 -10.42 -5.23
CA TYR A 142 -14.07 -10.34 -5.64
C TYR A 142 -14.88 -9.20 -4.99
N LEU A 143 -14.24 -8.08 -4.65
CA LEU A 143 -14.90 -6.88 -4.13
C LEU A 143 -15.28 -5.91 -5.26
N GLY A 144 -16.35 -5.14 -5.05
CA GLY A 144 -16.71 -4.03 -5.92
C GLY A 144 -17.40 -4.41 -7.24
N LEU A 145 -17.84 -5.67 -7.37
CA LEU A 145 -18.49 -6.21 -8.57
C LEU A 145 -19.76 -5.44 -8.98
N CYS A 146 -20.47 -4.85 -8.02
CA CYS A 146 -21.72 -4.12 -8.22
C CYS A 146 -21.54 -2.93 -9.18
N VAL A 147 -20.49 -2.13 -8.94
CA VAL A 147 -20.16 -0.96 -9.77
C VAL A 147 -19.41 -1.40 -11.03
N PHE A 148 -18.59 -2.44 -10.91
CA PHE A 148 -17.81 -3.00 -11.99
C PHE A 148 -18.68 -3.39 -13.20
N PHE A 149 -19.68 -4.26 -13.03
CA PHE A 149 -20.53 -4.70 -14.14
C PHE A 149 -21.45 -3.60 -14.68
N GLY A 150 -21.81 -2.62 -13.83
CA GLY A 150 -22.65 -1.49 -14.23
C GLY A 150 -21.93 -0.54 -15.19
N THR A 151 -20.64 -0.28 -14.94
CA THR A 151 -19.88 0.78 -15.62
C THR A 151 -18.88 0.27 -16.66
N SER A 152 -18.73 -1.05 -16.80
CA SER A 152 -17.82 -1.69 -17.76
C SER A 152 -18.38 -1.86 -19.18
N LYS A 153 -19.52 -1.26 -19.55
CA LYS A 153 -20.11 -1.46 -20.89
C LYS A 153 -19.40 -0.68 -22.00
N LYS A 154 -18.95 0.55 -21.71
CA LYS A 154 -18.31 1.46 -22.68
C LYS A 154 -16.97 1.91 -22.15
N LYS A 155 -15.94 2.00 -23.02
CA LYS A 155 -14.60 2.45 -22.61
C LYS A 155 -14.57 3.87 -22.06
N SER A 156 -15.32 4.79 -22.67
CA SER A 156 -15.38 6.20 -22.23
C SER A 156 -15.93 6.31 -20.79
N THR A 157 -16.98 5.55 -20.49
CA THR A 157 -17.62 5.44 -19.19
C THR A 157 -16.70 4.76 -18.17
N ALA A 158 -16.06 3.64 -18.54
CA ALA A 158 -15.16 2.91 -17.66
C ALA A 158 -13.95 3.76 -17.21
N LYS A 159 -13.33 4.52 -18.14
CA LYS A 159 -12.21 5.40 -17.81
C LYS A 159 -12.62 6.52 -16.85
N GLY A 160 -13.74 7.19 -17.12
CA GLY A 160 -14.26 8.25 -16.25
C GLY A 160 -14.58 7.73 -14.85
N MET A 161 -15.26 6.58 -14.76
CA MET A 161 -15.64 6.00 -13.48
C MET A 161 -14.43 5.56 -12.67
N GLY A 162 -13.45 4.89 -13.28
CA GLY A 162 -12.26 4.41 -12.55
C GLY A 162 -11.40 5.55 -12.02
N VAL A 163 -11.31 6.69 -12.72
CA VAL A 163 -10.59 7.88 -12.23
C VAL A 163 -11.32 8.50 -11.02
N VAL A 164 -12.64 8.67 -11.11
CA VAL A 164 -13.46 9.17 -9.99
C VAL A 164 -13.34 8.24 -8.79
N PHE A 165 -13.41 6.93 -9.01
CA PHE A 165 -13.27 5.92 -7.97
C PHE A 165 -11.91 6.00 -7.28
N THR A 166 -10.82 6.08 -8.07
CA THR A 166 -9.45 6.21 -7.53
C THR A 166 -9.32 7.48 -6.68
N LEU A 167 -9.88 8.59 -7.13
CA LEU A 167 -9.84 9.85 -6.38
C LEU A 167 -10.60 9.76 -5.06
N VAL A 168 -11.81 9.19 -5.07
CA VAL A 168 -12.60 8.93 -3.85
C VAL A 168 -11.79 8.05 -2.89
N MET A 169 -11.22 6.94 -3.38
CA MET A 169 -10.45 5.99 -2.59
C MET A 169 -9.27 6.64 -1.87
N VAL A 170 -8.49 7.46 -2.58
CA VAL A 170 -7.31 8.11 -2.01
C VAL A 170 -7.71 9.12 -0.92
N ILE A 171 -8.73 9.93 -1.18
CA ILE A 171 -9.19 10.94 -0.22
C ILE A 171 -9.82 10.26 1.00
N SER A 172 -10.66 9.25 0.79
CA SER A 172 -11.32 8.54 1.89
C SER A 172 -10.31 7.77 2.73
N ALA A 173 -9.31 7.11 2.13
CA ALA A 173 -8.27 6.41 2.87
C ALA A 173 -7.39 7.36 3.68
N ALA A 174 -7.01 8.51 3.11
CA ALA A 174 -6.24 9.53 3.82
C ALA A 174 -7.02 10.10 5.03
N MET A 175 -8.32 10.36 4.86
CA MET A 175 -9.18 10.81 5.96
C MET A 175 -9.36 9.72 7.02
N SER A 176 -9.59 8.47 6.61
CA SER A 176 -9.72 7.34 7.54
C SER A 176 -8.45 7.09 8.33
N TRP A 177 -7.26 7.24 7.73
CA TRP A 177 -5.99 7.14 8.45
C TRP A 177 -5.88 8.16 9.57
N PHE A 178 -6.17 9.42 9.25
CA PHE A 178 -6.13 10.51 10.22
C PHE A 178 -7.09 10.25 11.39
N PHE A 179 -8.33 9.87 11.10
CA PHE A 179 -9.30 9.54 12.14
C PHE A 179 -8.88 8.31 12.96
N PHE A 180 -8.34 7.29 12.31
CA PHE A 180 -7.90 6.08 13.00
C PHE A 180 -6.78 6.38 14.00
N GLN A 181 -5.72 7.07 13.56
CA GLN A 181 -4.55 7.36 14.39
C GLN A 181 -4.82 8.37 15.50
N PHE A 182 -5.56 9.46 15.21
CA PHE A 182 -5.74 10.56 16.16
C PHE A 182 -6.98 10.42 17.06
N ILE A 183 -7.93 9.54 16.72
CA ILE A 183 -9.18 9.40 17.49
C ILE A 183 -9.34 7.95 17.95
N LEU A 184 -9.36 6.98 17.04
CA LEU A 184 -9.75 5.61 17.43
C LEU A 184 -8.71 4.95 18.35
N VAL A 185 -7.43 5.12 18.04
CA VAL A 185 -6.31 4.59 18.84
C VAL A 185 -6.25 5.21 20.25
N PRO A 186 -6.17 6.54 20.43
CA PRO A 186 -6.01 7.13 21.76
C PRO A 186 -7.23 6.95 22.67
N TYR A 187 -8.44 6.90 22.09
CA TYR A 187 -9.66 6.66 22.86
C TYR A 187 -10.01 5.18 23.00
N ASN A 188 -9.19 4.27 22.44
CA ASN A 188 -9.40 2.82 22.46
C ASN A 188 -10.78 2.39 21.92
N LEU A 189 -11.23 3.06 20.85
CA LEU A 189 -12.55 2.88 20.23
C LEU A 189 -12.50 2.00 18.98
N GLY A 190 -11.68 0.93 19.02
CA GLY A 190 -11.50 0.02 17.87
C GLY A 190 -12.80 -0.61 17.39
N PHE A 191 -13.76 -0.85 18.29
CA PHE A 191 -15.06 -1.43 17.92
C PHE A 191 -15.90 -0.53 16.98
N LEU A 192 -15.69 0.79 17.00
CA LEU A 192 -16.48 1.75 16.21
C LEU A 192 -15.91 1.98 14.80
N GLN A 193 -14.78 1.35 14.46
CA GLN A 193 -14.04 1.59 13.22
C GLN A 193 -14.90 1.48 11.95
N ILE A 194 -15.77 0.48 11.87
CA ILE A 194 -16.61 0.25 10.68
C ILE A 194 -17.59 1.41 10.48
N VAL A 195 -18.25 1.84 11.57
CA VAL A 195 -19.25 2.93 11.52
C VAL A 195 -18.57 4.26 11.14
N VAL A 196 -17.40 4.54 11.72
CA VAL A 196 -16.62 5.74 11.40
C VAL A 196 -16.17 5.74 9.95
N PHE A 197 -15.61 4.62 9.46
CA PHE A 197 -15.15 4.52 8.07
C PHE A 197 -16.29 4.68 7.06
N ILE A 198 -17.46 4.08 7.30
CA ILE A 198 -18.64 4.28 6.44
C ILE A 198 -19.05 5.76 6.42
N GLY A 199 -19.03 6.43 7.57
CA GLY A 199 -19.33 7.86 7.68
C GLY A 199 -18.36 8.74 6.88
N LEU A 200 -17.06 8.50 7.00
CA LEU A 200 -16.02 9.24 6.29
C LEU A 200 -16.07 9.03 4.77
N VAL A 201 -16.33 7.80 4.35
CA VAL A 201 -16.52 7.45 2.93
C VAL A 201 -17.76 8.15 2.37
N SER A 202 -18.89 8.10 3.08
CA SER A 202 -20.13 8.77 2.68
C SER A 202 -19.94 10.28 2.48
N LEU A 203 -19.23 10.93 3.42
CA LEU A 203 -18.89 12.35 3.32
C LEU A 203 -18.03 12.65 2.08
N THR A 204 -17.02 11.82 1.82
CA THR A 204 -16.12 11.99 0.68
C THR A 204 -16.86 11.81 -0.65
N VAL A 205 -17.69 10.78 -0.76
CA VAL A 205 -18.45 10.51 -1.99
C VAL A 205 -19.49 11.61 -2.25
N GLN A 206 -20.19 12.10 -1.22
CA GLN A 206 -21.13 13.23 -1.37
C GLN A 206 -20.44 14.52 -1.82
N ALA A 207 -19.24 14.80 -1.31
CA ALA A 207 -18.44 15.93 -1.77
C ALA A 207 -18.09 15.79 -3.26
N VAL A 208 -17.66 14.59 -3.68
CA VAL A 208 -17.34 14.31 -5.09
C VAL A 208 -18.58 14.35 -5.99
N ASP A 209 -19.74 13.87 -5.53
CA ASP A 209 -21.03 13.98 -6.25
C ASP A 209 -21.37 15.44 -6.57
N THR A 210 -21.25 16.30 -5.56
CA THR A 210 -21.53 17.74 -5.69
C THR A 210 -20.54 18.43 -6.64
N ILE A 211 -19.26 18.07 -6.58
CA ILE A 211 -18.23 18.60 -7.47
C ILE A 211 -18.49 18.17 -8.92
N LEU A 212 -18.82 16.89 -9.16
CA LEU A 212 -19.08 16.36 -10.50
C LEU A 212 -20.27 17.03 -11.18
N ARG A 213 -21.36 17.28 -10.44
CA ARG A 213 -22.54 18.02 -10.95
C ARG A 213 -22.17 19.39 -11.49
N LYS A 214 -21.17 20.05 -10.89
CA LYS A 214 -20.78 21.43 -11.24
C LYS A 214 -19.68 21.49 -12.30
N VAL A 215 -18.76 20.54 -12.33
CA VAL A 215 -17.60 20.55 -13.24
C VAL A 215 -17.92 19.89 -14.58
N ASN A 216 -18.65 18.77 -14.59
CA ASN A 216 -18.94 18.05 -15.83
C ASN A 216 -20.33 17.38 -15.79
N PRO A 217 -21.39 18.11 -16.18
CA PRO A 217 -22.76 17.60 -16.14
C PRO A 217 -23.01 16.47 -17.15
N VAL A 218 -22.26 16.40 -18.25
CA VAL A 218 -22.36 15.31 -19.25
C VAL A 218 -21.92 13.99 -18.63
N LEU A 219 -20.83 14.04 -17.88
CA LEU A 219 -20.27 12.89 -17.18
C LEU A 219 -21.19 12.47 -16.01
N PHE A 220 -21.74 13.44 -15.28
CA PHE A 220 -22.74 13.19 -14.23
C PHE A 220 -24.00 12.51 -14.77
N ASN A 221 -24.57 12.98 -15.89
CA ASN A 221 -25.76 12.35 -16.50
C ASN A 221 -25.51 10.90 -16.97
N SER A 222 -24.27 10.56 -17.31
CA SER A 222 -23.89 9.19 -17.68
C SER A 222 -23.65 8.28 -16.46
N PHE A 223 -23.39 8.86 -15.29
CA PHE A 223 -23.00 8.15 -14.07
C PHE A 223 -23.99 8.26 -12.90
N GLY A 224 -25.04 9.06 -13.00
CA GLY A 224 -25.84 9.52 -11.86
C GLY A 224 -26.34 8.43 -10.91
N VAL A 225 -26.69 7.24 -11.43
CA VAL A 225 -27.10 6.10 -10.60
C VAL A 225 -25.91 5.40 -9.94
N TYR A 226 -24.74 5.40 -10.59
CA TYR A 226 -23.54 4.71 -10.12
C TYR A 226 -22.77 5.46 -9.04
N LEU A 227 -22.93 6.79 -8.92
CA LEU A 227 -22.28 7.59 -7.87
C LEU A 227 -22.76 7.21 -6.47
N VAL A 228 -24.07 6.98 -6.30
CA VAL A 228 -24.63 6.45 -5.04
C VAL A 228 -24.09 5.04 -4.76
N LEU A 229 -23.89 4.25 -5.81
CA LEU A 229 -23.37 2.89 -5.74
C LEU A 229 -21.88 2.84 -5.33
N VAL A 230 -21.13 3.95 -5.43
CA VAL A 230 -19.75 4.05 -4.90
C VAL A 230 -19.75 4.04 -3.38
N ILE A 231 -20.74 4.67 -2.72
CA ILE A 231 -20.83 4.72 -1.25
C ILE A 231 -20.90 3.31 -0.66
N ALA A 232 -21.70 2.45 -1.31
CA ALA A 232 -21.89 1.06 -0.89
C ALA A 232 -20.89 0.10 -1.54
N ASN A 233 -19.79 0.59 -2.13
CA ASN A 233 -18.82 -0.28 -2.77
C ASN A 233 -17.90 -0.92 -1.72
N CYS A 234 -17.79 -2.24 -1.77
CA CYS A 234 -17.03 -3.03 -0.80
C CYS A 234 -15.54 -2.68 -0.77
N ILE A 235 -14.93 -2.27 -1.89
CA ILE A 235 -13.51 -1.88 -1.96
C ILE A 235 -13.27 -0.61 -1.13
N VAL A 236 -14.21 0.33 -1.18
CA VAL A 236 -14.08 1.64 -0.51
C VAL A 236 -14.09 1.50 1.01
N ILE A 237 -14.78 0.49 1.53
CA ILE A 237 -14.76 0.16 2.96
C ILE A 237 -13.58 -0.76 3.31
N ALA A 238 -13.23 -1.71 2.44
CA ALA A 238 -12.18 -2.68 2.69
C ALA A 238 -10.79 -2.05 2.84
N VAL A 239 -10.45 -1.02 2.06
CA VAL A 239 -9.13 -0.39 2.13
C VAL A 239 -8.86 0.31 3.48
N PRO A 240 -9.76 1.17 4.01
CA PRO A 240 -9.64 1.69 5.37
C PRO A 240 -9.55 0.60 6.45
N LEU A 241 -10.22 -0.53 6.25
CA LEU A 241 -10.18 -1.65 7.21
C LEU A 241 -8.85 -2.40 7.17
N ILE A 242 -8.30 -2.66 5.98
CA ILE A 242 -6.98 -3.27 5.80
C ILE A 242 -5.90 -2.36 6.38
N LEU A 243 -6.04 -1.05 6.16
CA LEU A 243 -5.19 -0.05 6.76
C LEU A 243 -5.16 -0.16 8.30
N ALA A 244 -6.33 -0.20 8.93
CA ALA A 244 -6.46 -0.29 10.37
C ALA A 244 -5.88 -1.60 10.92
N ASN A 245 -6.13 -2.72 10.24
CA ASN A 245 -5.61 -4.03 10.65
C ASN A 245 -4.08 -4.13 10.52
N ASN A 246 -3.50 -3.52 9.49
CA ASN A 246 -2.06 -3.59 9.22
C ASN A 246 -1.26 -2.43 9.84
N ASN A 247 -1.92 -1.49 10.54
CA ASN A 247 -1.31 -0.29 11.13
C ASN A 247 -0.38 0.47 10.17
N TYR A 248 -0.77 0.62 8.90
CA TYR A 248 0.10 1.29 7.93
C TYR A 248 0.31 2.77 8.26
N ASN A 249 1.49 3.27 7.88
CA ASN A 249 1.80 4.70 7.89
C ASN A 249 0.99 5.47 6.84
N PHE A 250 1.00 6.81 6.93
CA PHE A 250 0.29 7.67 5.98
C PHE A 250 0.70 7.42 4.52
N LEU A 251 2.00 7.29 4.24
CA LEU A 251 2.50 7.10 2.89
C LEU A 251 2.15 5.71 2.34
N GLU A 252 2.28 4.67 3.17
CA GLU A 252 1.86 3.30 2.84
C GLU A 252 0.36 3.24 2.54
N THR A 253 -0.46 3.92 3.35
CA THR A 253 -1.90 4.08 3.13
C THR A 253 -2.20 4.68 1.76
N MET A 254 -1.49 5.76 1.42
CA MET A 254 -1.73 6.49 0.18
C MET A 254 -1.36 5.63 -1.03
N MET A 255 -0.26 4.88 -0.95
CA MET A 255 0.17 3.93 -1.99
C MET A 255 -0.77 2.75 -2.14
N LEU A 256 -1.28 2.19 -1.02
CA LEU A 256 -2.30 1.15 -1.02
C LEU A 256 -3.59 1.64 -1.68
N ALA A 257 -4.06 2.84 -1.33
CA ALA A 257 -5.29 3.41 -1.90
C ALA A 257 -5.14 3.73 -3.39
N LEU A 258 -3.98 4.24 -3.82
CA LEU A 258 -3.63 4.43 -5.22
C LEU A 258 -3.58 3.11 -5.98
N GLY A 259 -2.96 2.07 -5.40
CA GLY A 259 -2.90 0.74 -5.98
C GLY A 259 -4.27 0.10 -6.10
N ALA A 260 -5.11 0.21 -5.07
CA ALA A 260 -6.48 -0.32 -5.06
C ALA A 260 -7.39 0.39 -6.08
N GLY A 261 -7.36 1.72 -6.12
CA GLY A 261 -8.11 2.52 -7.09
C GLY A 261 -7.62 2.30 -8.52
N GLY A 262 -6.30 2.29 -8.72
CA GLY A 262 -5.66 1.99 -9.99
C GLY A 262 -5.95 0.57 -10.49
N GLY A 263 -5.98 -0.41 -9.58
CA GLY A 263 -6.35 -1.80 -9.87
C GLY A 263 -7.82 -1.91 -10.30
N PHE A 264 -8.72 -1.16 -9.67
CA PHE A 264 -10.13 -1.07 -10.08
C PHE A 264 -10.29 -0.39 -11.46
N LEU A 265 -9.57 0.70 -11.71
CA LEU A 265 -9.54 1.37 -13.02
C LEU A 265 -9.03 0.43 -14.12
N LEU A 266 -7.94 -0.30 -13.86
CA LEU A 266 -7.38 -1.29 -14.78
C LEU A 266 -8.41 -2.38 -15.08
N ALA A 267 -9.02 -2.96 -14.04
CA ALA A 267 -10.04 -3.99 -14.19
C ALA A 267 -11.22 -3.51 -15.04
N LEU A 268 -11.76 -2.31 -14.75
CA LEU A 268 -12.84 -1.70 -15.52
C LEU A 268 -12.45 -1.49 -16.99
N TYR A 269 -11.23 -1.00 -17.24
CA TYR A 269 -10.76 -0.74 -18.59
C TYR A 269 -10.62 -2.03 -19.40
N LEU A 270 -10.05 -3.09 -18.82
CA LEU A 270 -9.93 -4.41 -19.44
C LEU A 270 -11.32 -4.99 -19.76
N MET A 271 -12.24 -4.93 -18.79
CA MET A 271 -13.58 -5.45 -18.97
C MET A 271 -14.36 -4.70 -20.06
N SER A 272 -14.26 -3.37 -20.10
CA SER A 272 -14.90 -2.56 -21.14
C SER A 272 -14.35 -2.83 -22.54
N SER A 273 -13.07 -3.19 -22.62
CA SER A 273 -12.44 -3.57 -23.90
C SER A 273 -12.97 -4.89 -24.44
N VAL A 274 -13.27 -5.85 -23.57
CA VAL A 274 -13.90 -7.11 -23.96
C VAL A 274 -15.39 -6.94 -24.20
N ALA A 275 -16.08 -6.13 -23.39
CA ALA A 275 -17.52 -5.88 -23.51
C ALA A 275 -17.89 -5.31 -24.89
N GLU A 276 -17.16 -4.31 -25.39
CA GLU A 276 -17.38 -3.75 -26.73
C GLU A 276 -17.16 -4.80 -27.85
N ARG A 277 -16.19 -5.69 -27.68
CA ARG A 277 -15.96 -6.79 -28.65
C ARG A 277 -17.07 -7.84 -28.60
N LEU A 278 -17.60 -8.10 -27.41
CA LEU A 278 -18.64 -9.08 -27.19
C LEU A 278 -19.98 -8.66 -27.81
N GLU A 279 -20.25 -7.35 -27.91
CA GLU A 279 -21.44 -6.82 -28.61
C GLU A 279 -21.46 -7.18 -30.10
N LEU A 280 -20.29 -7.32 -30.74
CA LEU A 280 -20.16 -7.72 -32.14
C LEU A 280 -20.12 -9.23 -32.34
N ALA A 281 -19.97 -10.01 -31.25
CA ALA A 281 -19.85 -11.46 -31.32
C ALA A 281 -21.22 -12.15 -31.45
N LYS A 282 -21.24 -13.29 -32.15
CA LYS A 282 -22.43 -14.14 -32.28
C LYS A 282 -22.59 -14.99 -31.01
N ILE A 283 -23.19 -14.39 -29.98
CA ILE A 283 -23.53 -15.07 -28.71
C ILE A 283 -24.99 -15.55 -28.72
N PRO A 284 -25.30 -16.76 -28.20
CA PRO A 284 -26.66 -17.23 -28.02
C PRO A 284 -27.50 -16.24 -27.18
N PRO A 285 -28.80 -16.04 -27.48
CA PRO A 285 -29.64 -15.05 -26.80
C PRO A 285 -29.62 -15.17 -25.28
N SER A 286 -29.61 -16.40 -24.74
CA SER A 286 -29.63 -16.66 -23.29
C SER A 286 -28.36 -16.23 -22.56
N PHE A 287 -27.22 -16.10 -23.25
CA PHE A 287 -25.95 -15.68 -22.66
C PHE A 287 -25.64 -14.19 -22.86
N LYS A 288 -26.47 -13.45 -23.60
CA LYS A 288 -26.21 -12.04 -23.88
C LYS A 288 -26.25 -11.18 -22.60
N GLY A 289 -25.29 -10.27 -22.48
CA GLY A 289 -25.21 -9.32 -21.38
C GLY A 289 -24.51 -9.87 -20.14
N LEU A 290 -25.22 -9.85 -19.00
CA LEU A 290 -24.65 -10.14 -17.68
C LEU A 290 -24.07 -11.57 -17.55
N PRO A 291 -24.72 -12.65 -18.04
CA PRO A 291 -24.18 -14.00 -17.90
C PRO A 291 -22.81 -14.16 -18.55
N MET A 292 -22.65 -13.68 -19.78
CA MET A 292 -21.35 -13.73 -20.45
C MET A 292 -20.33 -12.80 -19.80
N ALA A 293 -20.76 -11.66 -19.23
CA ALA A 293 -19.87 -10.78 -18.48
C ALA A 293 -19.26 -11.49 -17.25
N PHE A 294 -20.04 -12.34 -16.56
CA PHE A 294 -19.52 -13.16 -15.45
C PHE A 294 -18.53 -14.23 -15.94
N ILE A 295 -18.78 -14.88 -17.08
CA ILE A 295 -17.84 -15.85 -17.66
C ILE A 295 -16.50 -15.18 -17.99
N VAL A 296 -16.53 -14.01 -18.63
CA VAL A 296 -15.33 -13.23 -18.97
C VAL A 296 -14.62 -12.75 -17.69
N ALA A 297 -15.36 -12.29 -16.67
CA ALA A 297 -14.77 -11.89 -15.40
C ALA A 297 -14.08 -13.08 -14.70
N GLY A 298 -14.64 -14.29 -14.77
CA GLY A 298 -14.01 -15.52 -14.28
C GLY A 298 -12.71 -15.87 -15.04
N GLN A 299 -12.68 -15.67 -16.36
CA GLN A 299 -11.45 -15.83 -17.15
C GLN A 299 -10.37 -14.82 -16.76
N PHE A 300 -10.75 -13.56 -16.52
CA PHE A 300 -9.82 -12.57 -15.97
C PHE A 300 -9.33 -12.95 -14.57
N ALA A 301 -10.21 -13.45 -13.69
CA ALA A 301 -9.80 -13.93 -12.37
C ALA A 301 -8.75 -15.05 -12.47
N MET A 302 -8.95 -16.03 -13.35
CA MET A 302 -7.96 -17.08 -13.60
C MET A 302 -6.62 -16.53 -14.12
N ALA A 303 -6.64 -15.55 -15.01
CA ALA A 303 -5.43 -14.90 -15.49
C ALA A 303 -4.69 -14.12 -14.38
N PHE A 304 -5.44 -13.42 -13.52
CA PHE A 304 -4.85 -12.64 -12.42
C PHE A 304 -4.32 -13.51 -11.27
N LEU A 305 -4.89 -14.69 -11.04
CA LEU A 305 -4.34 -15.66 -10.08
C LEU A 305 -2.90 -16.08 -10.43
N GLY A 306 -2.50 -16.03 -11.71
CA GLY A 306 -1.12 -16.25 -12.12
C GLY A 306 -0.10 -15.27 -11.52
N PHE A 307 -0.55 -14.07 -11.12
CA PHE A 307 0.30 -13.08 -10.43
C PHE A 307 0.42 -13.30 -8.93
N SER A 308 -0.37 -14.22 -8.34
CA SER A 308 -0.37 -14.44 -6.88
C SER A 308 0.96 -14.98 -6.34
N GLY A 309 1.82 -15.55 -7.18
CA GLY A 309 3.15 -16.03 -6.81
C GLY A 309 4.27 -14.99 -6.99
N LEU A 310 3.95 -13.77 -7.45
CA LEU A 310 4.94 -12.73 -7.66
C LEU A 310 5.36 -12.13 -6.32
N GLN A 311 6.57 -12.46 -5.86
CA GLN A 311 7.20 -11.76 -4.74
C GLN A 311 7.91 -10.52 -5.28
N LEU A 312 7.51 -9.35 -4.80
CA LEU A 312 8.16 -8.07 -5.14
C LEU A 312 8.97 -7.61 -3.93
N PHE A 313 10.28 -7.83 -4.01
CA PHE A 313 11.32 -7.48 -3.04
C PHE A 313 11.18 -8.10 -1.66
#